data_AF-A0A258GM63-F1
#
_entry.id   AF-A0A258GM63-F1
#
_cell.length_a   1.000
_cell.length_b   1.000
_cell.length_c   1.000
_cell.angle_alpha   90.00
_cell.angle_beta   90.00
_cell.angle_gamma   90.00
#
_symmetry.space_group_name_H-M   'P 1'
#
loop_
_entity.id
_entity.type
_entity.pdbx_description
1 polymer ?
#
loop_
_entity_poly.entity_id
_entity_poly.type
_entity_poly.pdbx_seq_one_letter_code
_entity_poly.pdbx_strand_id
1 'polypeptide(L)'
;MSGGNAPIEFSGVLRRASFARDAISLFFLPWLFDATPDSRPVLHVRMRNPALQPSDFETLLNEGVEVAVYSDRIDVWREADHGQFAWAVEILSCEWAAYEFGDYAARIAELDQVCERQDNDLRAVRAKVDGALKLSYELIRRAEIKGDVSSDMRARQDEVIRVLERITSMLEDRDV
;
A
#
# COMPACT_ATOMS: atom_id res chain seq x y z
N MET A 1 -14.83 44.22 -4.98
CA MET A 1 -15.03 42.97 -5.72
C MET A 1 -13.67 42.31 -5.84
N SER A 2 -13.31 41.48 -4.86
CA SER A 2 -12.00 40.85 -4.79
C SER A 2 -12.08 39.55 -5.58
N GLY A 3 -11.34 39.46 -6.68
CA GLY A 3 -11.15 38.19 -7.37
C GLY A 3 -10.44 37.24 -6.42
N GLY A 4 -11.19 36.37 -5.76
CA GLY A 4 -10.62 35.28 -4.98
C GLY A 4 -10.02 34.29 -5.95
N ASN A 5 -8.70 34.10 -5.89
CA ASN A 5 -8.06 33.00 -6.62
C ASN A 5 -8.72 31.68 -6.21
N ALA A 6 -8.93 30.80 -7.18
CA ALA A 6 -9.40 29.44 -6.91
C ALA A 6 -8.43 28.74 -5.93
N PRO A 7 -8.94 27.90 -5.02
CA PRO A 7 -8.09 27.17 -4.09
C PRO A 7 -7.12 26.25 -4.84
N ILE A 8 -5.97 26.00 -4.23
CA ILE A 8 -5.08 24.94 -4.69
C ILE A 8 -5.56 23.65 -4.04
N GLU A 9 -5.94 22.68 -4.86
CA GLU A 9 -6.43 21.38 -4.44
C GLU A 9 -5.35 20.32 -4.62
N PHE A 10 -5.28 19.37 -3.69
CA PHE A 10 -4.32 18.27 -3.72
C PHE A 10 -4.87 17.04 -3.00
N SER A 11 -4.50 15.85 -3.48
CA SER A 11 -4.82 14.57 -2.85
C SER A 11 -3.56 13.74 -2.69
N GLY A 12 -3.34 13.22 -1.48
CA GLY A 12 -2.13 12.47 -1.16
C GLY A 12 -2.00 12.21 0.33
N VAL A 13 -0.78 12.33 0.84
CA VAL A 13 -0.44 12.03 2.24
C VAL A 13 0.23 13.23 2.88
N LEU A 14 -0.26 13.67 4.04
CA LEU A 14 0.48 14.62 4.87
C LEU A 14 1.66 13.89 5.50
N ARG A 15 2.85 14.03 4.92
CA ARG A 15 4.02 13.27 5.39
C ARG A 15 4.72 13.93 6.56
N ARG A 16 4.74 15.26 6.57
CA ARG A 16 5.55 16.02 7.54
C ARG A 16 4.91 17.36 7.85
N ALA A 17 4.98 17.72 9.12
CA ALA A 17 4.70 19.05 9.63
C ALA A 17 5.94 19.57 10.39
N SER A 18 6.42 20.76 10.03
CA SER A 18 7.55 21.41 10.69
C SER A 18 7.07 22.69 11.36
N PHE A 19 7.44 22.86 12.63
CA PHE A 19 7.00 23.97 13.48
C PHE A 19 8.17 24.90 13.74
N ALA A 20 8.09 26.11 13.19
CA ALA A 20 8.94 27.22 13.55
C ALA A 20 8.19 28.20 14.46
N ARG A 21 8.93 29.15 15.04
CA ARG A 21 8.39 30.12 16.02
C ARG A 21 7.14 30.85 15.52
N ASP A 22 7.15 31.28 14.26
CA ASP A 22 6.08 32.10 13.67
C ASP A 22 5.43 31.47 12.42
N ALA A 23 5.80 30.23 12.09
CA ALA A 23 5.31 29.56 10.89
C ALA A 23 5.24 28.04 11.05
N ILE A 24 4.27 27.42 10.38
CA ILE A 24 4.17 25.98 10.21
C ILE A 24 4.35 25.66 8.72
N SER A 25 5.10 24.60 8.43
CA SER A 25 5.32 24.11 7.08
C SER A 25 4.78 22.68 6.97
N LEU A 26 3.82 22.46 6.09
CA LEU A 26 3.22 21.17 5.79
C LEU A 26 3.71 20.67 4.44
N PHE A 27 4.02 19.38 4.37
CA PHE A 27 4.53 18.73 3.17
C PHE A 27 3.59 17.58 2.82
N PHE A 28 2.88 17.74 1.70
CA PHE A 28 1.97 16.73 1.18
C PHE A 28 2.61 16.02 0.00
N LEU A 29 2.74 14.71 0.11
CA LEU A 29 3.29 13.84 -0.94
C LEU A 29 2.13 13.22 -1.73
N PRO A 30 2.29 12.97 -3.04
CA PRO A 30 1.23 12.31 -3.81
C PRO A 30 1.10 10.85 -3.35
N TRP A 31 -0.08 10.28 -3.60
CA TRP A 31 -0.34 8.86 -3.38
C TRP A 31 0.61 7.93 -4.11
N LEU A 32 0.89 8.30 -5.37
CA LEU A 32 1.81 7.58 -6.22
C LEU A 32 3.12 8.34 -6.25
N PHE A 33 4.18 7.66 -5.81
CA PHE A 33 5.52 8.22 -5.84
C PHE A 33 5.96 8.44 -7.30
N ASP A 34 6.23 9.69 -7.67
CA ASP A 34 6.64 10.06 -9.03
C ASP A 34 8.18 10.17 -9.12
N ALA A 35 8.82 9.14 -9.66
CA ALA A 35 10.27 9.11 -9.83
C ALA A 35 10.77 9.84 -11.09
N THR A 36 9.92 10.60 -11.79
CA THR A 36 10.33 11.36 -12.98
C THR A 36 11.42 12.37 -12.61
N PRO A 37 12.55 12.43 -13.35
CA PRO A 37 13.60 13.42 -13.09
C PRO A 37 13.05 14.85 -13.13
N ASP A 38 13.54 15.69 -12.23
CA ASP A 38 13.15 17.11 -12.08
C ASP A 38 11.66 17.34 -11.72
N SER A 39 10.91 16.28 -11.38
CA SER A 39 9.54 16.42 -10.89
C SER A 39 9.52 17.21 -9.57
N ARG A 40 8.45 17.99 -9.38
CA ARG A 40 8.17 18.70 -8.13
C ARG A 40 6.79 18.31 -7.61
N PRO A 41 6.60 17.05 -7.18
CA PRO A 41 5.27 16.54 -6.89
C PRO A 41 4.81 16.83 -5.46
N VAL A 42 5.69 17.35 -4.60
CA VAL A 42 5.37 17.64 -3.19
C VAL A 42 4.69 19.00 -3.10
N LEU A 43 3.48 19.05 -2.55
CA LEU A 43 2.86 20.33 -2.21
C LEU A 43 3.40 20.80 -0.85
N HIS A 44 4.13 21.90 -0.87
CA HIS A 44 4.67 22.56 0.31
C HIS A 44 3.82 23.78 0.67
N VAL A 45 3.16 23.72 1.82
CA VAL A 45 2.28 24.79 2.33
C VAL A 45 2.89 25.38 3.58
N ARG A 46 3.24 26.67 3.52
CA ARG A 46 3.73 27.43 4.67
C ARG A 46 2.66 28.40 5.13
N MET A 47 2.35 28.35 6.42
CA MET A 47 1.32 29.18 7.06
C MET A 47 1.88 29.92 8.27
N ARG A 48 1.32 31.09 8.58
CA ARG A 48 1.66 31.85 9.79
C ARG A 48 1.11 31.11 11.01
N ASN A 49 1.92 31.01 12.06
CA ASN A 49 1.58 30.26 13.27
C ASN A 49 1.22 31.18 14.45
N PRO A 50 -0.06 31.39 14.77
CA PRO A 50 -0.42 32.03 16.04
C PRO A 50 -0.91 31.07 17.14
N ALA A 51 -1.34 29.83 16.83
CA ALA A 51 -2.00 28.98 17.83
C ALA A 51 -1.90 27.45 17.63
N LEU A 52 -1.57 26.98 16.42
CA LEU A 52 -1.59 25.54 16.12
C LEU A 52 -0.40 24.82 16.75
N GLN A 53 -0.65 23.63 17.27
CA GLN A 53 0.30 22.78 17.97
C GLN A 53 0.58 21.51 17.17
N PRO A 54 1.73 20.84 17.40
CA PRO A 54 2.02 19.55 16.78
C PRO A 54 0.90 18.51 16.91
N SER A 55 0.23 18.47 18.06
CA SER A 55 -0.89 17.57 18.34
C SER A 55 -2.07 17.71 17.37
N ASP A 56 -2.25 18.89 16.76
CA ASP A 56 -3.34 19.13 15.80
C ASP A 56 -3.13 18.34 14.50
N PHE A 57 -1.90 17.93 14.22
CA PHE A 57 -1.50 17.24 12.99
C PHE A 57 -1.08 15.79 13.23
N GLU A 58 -0.81 15.39 14.48
CA GLU A 58 -0.33 14.03 14.82
C GLU A 58 -1.22 12.94 14.23
N THR A 59 -2.55 13.12 14.28
CA THR A 59 -3.52 12.15 13.75
C THR A 59 -3.65 12.17 12.22
N LEU A 60 -3.03 13.14 11.55
CA LEU A 60 -3.03 13.28 10.08
C LEU A 60 -1.69 12.87 9.46
N LEU A 61 -0.62 12.76 10.26
CA LEU A 61 0.69 12.38 9.76
C LEU A 61 0.65 10.94 9.22
N ASN A 62 1.09 10.79 7.98
CA ASN A 62 1.09 9.53 7.22
C ASN A 62 -0.31 9.02 6.86
N GLU A 63 -1.35 9.82 7.03
CA GLU A 63 -2.72 9.50 6.61
C GLU A 63 -3.03 10.05 5.22
N GLY A 64 -3.96 9.37 4.56
CA GLY A 64 -4.56 9.84 3.32
C GLY A 64 -5.42 11.06 3.51
N VAL A 65 -5.14 12.10 2.73
CA VAL A 65 -5.82 13.38 2.81
C VAL A 65 -6.14 13.97 1.44
N GLU A 66 -7.29 14.61 1.36
CA GLU A 66 -7.60 15.64 0.39
C GLU A 66 -7.42 17.00 1.07
N VAL A 67 -6.86 17.97 0.36
CA VAL A 67 -6.59 19.30 0.90
C VAL A 67 -6.97 20.39 -0.10
N ALA A 68 -7.60 21.45 0.41
CA ALA A 68 -7.86 22.68 -0.31
C ALA A 68 -7.20 23.85 0.43
N VAL A 69 -6.29 24.53 -0.25
CA VAL A 69 -5.50 25.64 0.29
C VAL A 69 -6.01 26.96 -0.28
N TYR A 70 -6.48 27.83 0.62
CA TYR A 70 -6.91 29.19 0.33
C TYR A 70 -5.86 30.18 0.85
N SER A 71 -5.99 31.48 0.61
CA SER A 71 -5.05 32.47 1.15
C SER A 71 -5.13 32.63 2.68
N ASP A 72 -6.29 32.34 3.26
CA ASP A 72 -6.68 32.64 4.65
C ASP A 72 -7.15 31.41 5.43
N ARG A 73 -7.18 30.24 4.80
CA ARG A 73 -7.48 28.96 5.46
C ARG A 73 -6.90 27.77 4.71
N ILE A 74 -6.86 26.65 5.40
CA ILE A 74 -6.61 25.33 4.82
C ILE A 74 -7.69 24.37 5.32
N ASP A 75 -8.30 23.66 4.39
CA ASP A 75 -9.29 22.63 4.66
C ASP A 75 -8.66 21.27 4.30
N VAL A 76 -8.66 20.32 5.24
CA VAL A 76 -8.10 18.98 5.11
C VAL A 76 -9.17 17.94 5.43
N TRP A 77 -9.38 17.01 4.52
CA TRP A 77 -10.28 15.87 4.69
C TRP A 77 -9.46 14.60 4.76
N ARG A 78 -9.63 13.82 5.84
CA ARG A 78 -9.00 12.52 6.00
C ARG A 78 -9.83 11.47 5.28
N GLU A 79 -9.21 10.65 4.46
CA GLU A 79 -9.91 9.62 3.68
C GLU A 79 -10.40 8.45 4.54
N ALA A 80 -9.62 8.03 5.55
CA ALA A 80 -9.88 6.82 6.33
C ALA A 80 -11.20 6.84 7.13
N ASP A 81 -11.55 7.99 7.69
CA ASP A 81 -12.70 8.18 8.58
C ASP A 81 -13.64 9.33 8.15
N HIS A 82 -13.37 9.94 6.98
CA HIS A 82 -14.03 11.16 6.52
C HIS A 82 -13.96 12.33 7.51
N GLY A 83 -12.94 12.35 8.37
CA GLY A 83 -12.68 13.43 9.31
C GLY A 83 -12.36 14.73 8.57
N GLN A 84 -12.96 15.84 8.99
CA GLN A 84 -12.71 17.16 8.40
C GLN A 84 -12.02 18.08 9.41
N PHE A 85 -10.92 18.68 8.97
CA PHE A 85 -10.10 19.63 9.71
C PHE A 85 -10.04 20.92 8.90
N ALA A 86 -10.41 22.03 9.52
CA ALA A 86 -10.37 23.33 8.87
C ALA A 86 -9.67 24.32 9.80
N TRP A 87 -8.59 24.92 9.31
CA TRP A 87 -7.80 25.89 10.08
C TRP A 87 -7.82 27.24 9.37
N ALA A 88 -8.34 28.25 10.06
CA ALA A 88 -8.23 29.64 9.62
C ALA A 88 -6.83 30.17 9.93
N VAL A 89 -5.98 30.25 8.91
CA VAL A 89 -4.56 30.63 9.01
C VAL A 89 -4.14 31.40 7.77
N GLU A 90 -3.27 32.39 7.94
CA GLU A 90 -2.68 33.11 6.81
C GLU A 90 -1.66 32.22 6.11
N ILE A 91 -1.89 31.91 4.83
CA ILE A 91 -0.95 31.16 4.00
C ILE A 91 0.14 32.10 3.50
N LEU A 92 1.37 31.84 3.93
CA LEU A 92 2.57 32.59 3.57
C LEU A 92 3.11 32.16 2.20
N SER A 93 3.07 30.86 1.90
CA SER A 93 3.42 30.32 0.59
C SER A 93 2.74 28.98 0.35
N CYS A 94 2.47 28.67 -0.92
CA CYS A 94 1.98 27.38 -1.38
C CYS A 94 2.69 27.07 -2.71
N GLU A 95 3.58 26.09 -2.69
CA GLU A 95 4.48 25.83 -3.81
C GLU A 95 4.71 24.34 -4.03
N TRP A 96 5.08 23.99 -5.26
CA TRP A 96 5.47 22.64 -5.64
C TRP A 96 6.97 22.46 -5.46
N ALA A 97 7.34 21.47 -4.66
CA ALA A 97 8.71 21.14 -4.29
C ALA A 97 9.11 19.74 -4.78
N ALA A 98 10.41 19.53 -4.94
CA ALA A 98 10.96 18.20 -5.15
C ALA A 98 10.90 17.40 -3.84
N TYR A 99 10.95 16.07 -3.94
CA TYR A 99 11.16 15.22 -2.78
C TYR A 99 12.49 15.55 -2.09
N GLU A 100 12.47 15.47 -0.76
CA GLU A 100 13.70 15.51 0.02
C GLU A 100 14.26 14.10 0.24
N PHE A 101 15.52 14.02 0.63
CA PHE A 101 16.18 12.73 0.94
C PHE A 101 15.37 11.86 1.91
N GLY A 102 14.75 12.47 2.91
CA GLY A 102 13.91 11.77 3.89
C GLY A 102 12.69 11.10 3.26
N ASP A 103 12.12 11.68 2.21
CA ASP A 103 10.96 11.11 1.50
C ASP A 103 11.37 9.86 0.71
N TYR A 104 12.53 9.90 0.05
CA TYR A 104 13.09 8.74 -0.64
C TYR A 104 13.43 7.61 0.35
N ALA A 105 14.10 7.94 1.46
CA ALA A 105 14.47 6.95 2.48
C ALA A 105 13.24 6.26 3.08
N ALA A 106 12.21 7.05 3.38
CA ALA A 106 10.91 6.55 3.81
C ALA A 106 10.28 5.59 2.78
N ARG A 107 10.25 5.99 1.51
CA ARG A 107 9.66 5.19 0.45
C ARG A 107 10.40 3.87 0.24
N ILE A 108 11.73 3.88 0.31
CA ILE A 108 12.55 2.67 0.22
C ILE A 108 12.22 1.72 1.37
N ALA A 109 12.15 2.24 2.60
CA ALA A 109 11.81 1.41 3.77
C ALA A 109 10.41 0.77 3.65
N GLU A 110 9.42 1.49 3.10
CA GLU A 110 8.09 0.95 2.82
C GLU A 110 8.13 -0.17 1.76
N LEU A 111 8.90 0.02 0.68
CA LEU A 111 9.05 -0.97 -0.38
C LEU A 111 9.75 -2.23 0.15
N ASP A 112 10.79 -2.09 0.97
CA ASP A 112 11.50 -3.21 1.57
C ASP A 112 10.54 -4.07 2.43
N GLN A 113 9.69 -3.43 3.25
CA GLN A 113 8.67 -4.13 4.03
C GLN A 113 7.62 -4.85 3.16
N VAL A 114 7.26 -4.28 2.00
CA VAL A 114 6.36 -4.94 1.05
C VAL A 114 7.05 -6.16 0.44
N CYS A 115 8.31 -6.04 0.01
CA CYS A 115 9.08 -7.16 -0.52
C CYS A 115 9.23 -8.28 0.50
N GLU A 116 9.57 -7.98 1.75
CA GLU A 116 9.67 -9.00 2.82
C GLU A 116 8.34 -9.74 3.05
N ARG A 117 7.21 -9.02 3.04
CA ARG A 117 5.88 -9.64 3.16
C ARG A 117 5.59 -10.55 1.96
N GLN A 118 5.83 -10.07 0.75
CA GLN A 118 5.62 -10.86 -0.47
C GLN A 118 6.49 -12.12 -0.50
N ASP A 119 7.75 -12.02 -0.06
CA ASP A 119 8.65 -13.17 0.06
C ASP A 119 8.14 -14.20 1.07
N ASN A 120 7.61 -13.74 2.21
CA ASN A 120 7.01 -14.63 3.21
C ASN A 120 5.74 -15.30 2.67
N ASP A 121 4.89 -14.56 1.96
CA ASP A 121 3.68 -15.10 1.32
C ASP A 121 4.05 -16.13 0.25
N LEU A 122 5.05 -15.85 -0.59
CA LEU A 122 5.56 -16.77 -1.59
C LEU A 122 6.11 -18.06 -0.95
N ARG A 123 6.87 -17.94 0.15
CA ARG A 123 7.36 -19.10 0.92
C ARG A 123 6.20 -19.91 1.48
N ALA A 124 5.19 -19.28 2.04
CA ALA A 124 4.02 -19.95 2.59
C ALA A 124 3.22 -20.68 1.50
N VAL A 125 3.07 -20.07 0.32
CA VAL A 125 2.43 -20.70 -0.83
C VAL A 125 3.24 -21.89 -1.34
N ARG A 126 4.57 -21.75 -1.48
CA ARG A 126 5.46 -22.85 -1.87
C ARG A 126 5.38 -24.03 -0.90
N ALA A 127 5.42 -23.77 0.41
CA ALA A 127 5.27 -24.82 1.41
C ALA A 127 3.92 -25.57 1.32
N LYS A 128 2.83 -24.86 0.97
CA LYS A 128 1.52 -25.49 0.72
C LYS A 128 1.53 -26.34 -0.56
N VAL A 129 2.18 -25.87 -1.62
CA VAL A 129 2.34 -26.64 -2.87
C VAL A 129 3.15 -27.91 -2.60
N ASP A 130 4.29 -27.81 -1.93
CA ASP A 130 5.11 -28.96 -1.54
C ASP A 130 4.32 -29.99 -0.70
N GLY A 131 3.52 -29.51 0.24
CA GLY A 131 2.64 -30.35 1.06
C GLY A 131 1.57 -31.05 0.21
N ALA A 132 0.94 -30.33 -0.72
CA ALA A 132 -0.06 -30.88 -1.62
C ALA A 132 0.54 -31.92 -2.58
N LEU A 133 1.74 -31.68 -3.12
CA LEU A 133 2.47 -32.63 -3.94
C LEU A 133 2.77 -33.91 -3.17
N LYS A 134 3.34 -33.80 -1.96
CA LYS A 134 3.60 -34.97 -1.09
C LYS A 134 2.34 -35.78 -0.80
N LEU A 135 1.25 -35.10 -0.49
CA LEU A 135 -0.04 -35.76 -0.25
C LEU A 135 -0.56 -36.45 -1.52
N SER A 136 -0.47 -35.80 -2.68
CA SER A 136 -0.89 -36.36 -3.95
C SER A 136 -0.11 -37.64 -4.28
N TYR A 137 1.21 -37.62 -4.15
CA TYR A 137 2.07 -38.78 -4.31
C TYR A 137 1.72 -39.92 -3.35
N GLU A 138 1.43 -39.60 -2.08
CA GLU A 138 1.01 -40.61 -1.11
C GLU A 138 -0.36 -41.22 -1.46
N LEU A 139 -1.32 -40.41 -1.90
CA LEU A 139 -2.64 -40.88 -2.33
C LEU A 139 -2.56 -41.77 -3.56
N ILE A 140 -1.74 -41.42 -4.56
CA ILE A 140 -1.47 -42.25 -5.74
C ILE A 140 -0.89 -43.60 -5.28
N ARG A 141 0.19 -43.57 -4.48
CA ARG A 141 0.83 -44.78 -3.95
C ARG A 141 -0.15 -45.69 -3.19
N ARG A 142 -1.06 -45.12 -2.39
CA ARG A 142 -2.08 -45.88 -1.65
C ARG A 142 -3.15 -46.45 -2.58
N ALA A 143 -3.57 -45.70 -3.59
CA ALA A 143 -4.55 -46.15 -4.58
C ALA A 143 -4.00 -47.28 -5.47
N GLU A 144 -2.68 -47.33 -5.70
CA GLU A 144 -1.99 -48.41 -6.43
C GLU A 144 -1.97 -49.75 -5.67
N ILE A 145 -2.20 -49.77 -4.36
CA ILE A 145 -2.27 -51.00 -3.56
C ILE A 145 -3.59 -51.71 -3.87
N LYS A 146 -3.57 -52.54 -4.92
CA LYS A 146 -4.70 -53.35 -5.38
C LYS A 146 -4.86 -54.57 -4.46
N GLY A 147 -5.73 -54.46 -3.46
CA GLY A 147 -6.28 -55.64 -2.77
C GLY A 147 -7.19 -56.47 -3.68
N ASP A 148 -7.79 -57.54 -3.17
CA ASP A 148 -8.81 -58.34 -3.88
C ASP A 148 -10.12 -57.55 -4.06
N VAL A 149 -10.09 -56.52 -4.91
CA VAL A 149 -11.21 -55.66 -5.26
C VAL A 149 -11.80 -56.03 -6.62
N SER A 150 -13.12 -55.89 -6.74
CA SER A 150 -13.88 -56.14 -7.97
C SER A 150 -13.42 -55.25 -9.15
N SER A 151 -13.75 -55.66 -10.38
CA SER A 151 -13.40 -54.91 -11.60
C SER A 151 -13.92 -53.47 -11.59
N ASP A 152 -15.13 -53.24 -11.09
CA ASP A 152 -15.72 -51.91 -10.96
C ASP A 152 -14.96 -51.02 -9.99
N MET A 153 -14.49 -51.58 -8.87
CA MET A 153 -13.68 -50.85 -7.89
C MET A 153 -12.29 -50.52 -8.46
N ARG A 154 -11.69 -51.42 -9.25
CA ARG A 154 -10.44 -51.15 -9.96
C ARG A 154 -10.58 -50.02 -10.98
N ALA A 155 -11.66 -50.01 -11.76
CA ALA A 155 -11.92 -48.95 -12.73
C ALA A 155 -12.09 -47.57 -12.06
N ARG A 156 -12.78 -47.52 -10.91
CA ARG A 156 -12.90 -46.28 -10.12
C ARG A 156 -11.56 -45.84 -9.50
N GLN A 157 -10.74 -46.78 -9.04
CA GLN A 157 -9.39 -46.47 -8.55
C GLN A 157 -8.49 -45.90 -9.65
N ASP A 158 -8.50 -46.52 -10.84
CA ASP A 158 -7.70 -46.04 -11.97
C ASP A 158 -8.12 -44.61 -12.39
N GLU A 159 -9.41 -44.27 -12.31
CA GLU A 159 -9.88 -42.90 -12.58
C GLU A 159 -9.42 -41.90 -11.52
N VAL A 160 -9.45 -42.27 -10.23
CA VAL A 160 -8.91 -41.43 -9.14
C VAL A 160 -7.42 -41.19 -9.32
N ILE A 161 -6.65 -42.21 -9.69
CA ILE A 161 -5.21 -42.08 -9.97
C ILE A 161 -4.97 -41.06 -11.10
N ARG A 162 -5.68 -41.17 -12.23
CA ARG A 162 -5.53 -40.22 -13.35
C ARG A 162 -5.83 -38.77 -12.93
N VAL A 163 -6.85 -38.57 -12.09
CA VAL A 163 -7.18 -37.24 -11.56
C VAL A 163 -6.05 -36.70 -10.69
N LEU A 164 -5.47 -37.54 -9.81
CA LEU A 164 -4.35 -37.16 -8.94
C LEU A 164 -3.07 -36.88 -9.75
N GLU A 165 -2.75 -37.69 -10.75
CA GLU A 165 -1.62 -37.47 -11.66
C GLU A 165 -1.76 -36.13 -12.39
N ARG A 166 -2.95 -35.80 -12.90
CA ARG A 166 -3.22 -34.51 -13.53
C ARG A 166 -3.05 -33.34 -12.56
N ILE A 167 -3.55 -33.46 -11.33
CA ILE A 167 -3.37 -32.43 -10.29
C ILE A 167 -1.89 -32.25 -9.97
N THR A 168 -1.13 -33.34 -9.88
CA THR A 168 0.30 -33.32 -9.57
C THR A 168 1.07 -32.60 -10.68
N SER A 169 0.85 -32.96 -11.93
CA SER A 169 1.45 -32.28 -13.09
C SER A 169 1.11 -30.78 -13.13
N MET A 170 -0.13 -30.40 -12.84
CA MET A 170 -0.52 -28.98 -12.75
C MET A 170 0.16 -28.21 -11.61
N LEU A 171 0.54 -28.89 -10.54
CA LEU A 171 1.26 -28.30 -9.41
C LEU A 171 2.75 -28.19 -9.69
N GLU A 172 3.33 -29.15 -10.42
CA GLU A 172 4.74 -29.16 -10.83
C GLU A 172 5.06 -28.14 -11.94
N ASP A 173 4.14 -27.94 -12.88
CA ASP A 173 4.30 -26.97 -13.99
C ASP A 173 4.31 -25.50 -13.51
N ARG A 174 4.00 -25.24 -12.23
CA ARG A 174 3.99 -23.88 -11.65
C ARG A 174 5.33 -23.42 -11.08
N ASP A 175 6.38 -24.24 -11.15
CA ASP A 175 7.74 -23.91 -10.70
C ASP A 175 8.63 -23.21 -11.76
N VAL A 176 8.04 -22.65 -12.83
CA VAL A 176 8.74 -21.84 -13.87
C VAL A 176 8.36 -20.37 -13.80
#